data_AF-A0A409WMW6-F1
#
_entry.id   AF-A0A409WMW6-F1
#
_cell.length_a   1.000
_cell.length_b   1.000
_cell.length_c   1.000
_cell.angle_alpha   90.00
_cell.angle_beta   90.00
_cell.angle_gamma   90.00
#
_symmetry.space_group_name_H-M   'P 1'
#
loop_
_entity.id
_entity.type
_entity.pdbx_description
1 polymer ?
#
loop_
_entity_poly.entity_id
_entity_poly.type
_entity_poly.pdbx_seq_one_letter_code
_entity_poly.pdbx_strand_id
1 'polypeptide(L)'
;MWSKLPQPSKPHAKYFEDSQPFVIEVENKLYSVDKARLHKVCGTWNRLFNNAPDIGITGEGTKEFPMDLASFTEAQIVPFLRWLHYSTNTVSSREPHFSAEDLTEMLYVCGVWDCEAGRTFCFEGLISLQTSPVLRLRMACKHRHEAWIRPTVIEIIQSEILGAESDTEIKWSDDWMFMAPVIEAKLSIHHARRRLGAQPIMVPHSQDCKSQFCQSWWDEAWRSRITAPLFRLMNPISLAEAPVTMSAKHITMHEECRLNALAALNTMAQEFQTVENEIIAKAVESLKLRYGMST
;
A
#
# COMPACT_ATOMS: atom_id res chain seq x y z
N MET A 1 64.30 -17.67 12.05
CA MET A 1 63.89 -16.31 12.45
C MET A 1 62.43 -16.36 12.84
N TRP A 2 62.11 -16.23 14.12
CA TRP A 2 60.72 -16.18 14.59
C TRP A 2 60.29 -14.72 14.58
N SER A 3 59.37 -14.37 13.68
CA SER A 3 58.74 -13.06 13.65
C SER A 3 58.01 -12.86 14.99
N LYS A 4 58.36 -11.79 15.71
CA LYS A 4 57.64 -11.40 16.92
C LYS A 4 56.17 -11.20 16.55
N LEU A 5 55.28 -11.93 17.21
CA LEU A 5 53.84 -11.70 17.09
C LEU A 5 53.57 -10.22 17.42
N PRO A 6 52.76 -9.52 16.61
CA PRO A 6 52.42 -8.13 16.89
C PRO A 6 51.78 -8.03 18.28
N GLN A 7 52.25 -7.07 19.08
CA GLN A 7 51.62 -6.81 20.37
C GLN A 7 50.17 -6.35 20.14
N PRO A 8 49.22 -6.80 20.97
CA PRO A 8 47.84 -6.34 20.89
C PRO A 8 47.79 -4.82 21.10
N SER A 9 47.06 -4.15 20.22
CA SER A 9 46.83 -2.71 20.26
C SER A 9 46.23 -2.31 21.61
N LYS A 10 46.80 -1.29 22.27
CA LYS A 10 46.17 -0.71 23.47
C LYS A 10 45.00 0.20 23.04
N PRO A 11 43.80 0.02 23.60
CA PRO A 11 42.68 0.91 23.32
C PRO A 11 43.00 2.35 23.75
N HIS A 12 42.54 3.33 22.97
CA HIS A 12 42.80 4.74 23.25
C HIS A 12 41.93 5.23 24.42
N ALA A 13 42.54 5.59 25.55
CA ALA A 13 41.84 5.90 26.80
C ALA A 13 40.71 6.96 26.73
N LYS A 14 40.71 7.83 25.72
CA LYS A 14 39.69 8.88 25.53
C LYS A 14 38.68 8.59 24.41
N TYR A 15 38.99 7.68 23.49
CA TYR A 15 38.21 7.48 22.25
C TYR A 15 37.85 6.03 21.99
N PHE A 16 38.23 5.12 22.90
CA PHE A 16 37.83 3.74 22.89
C PHE A 16 36.86 3.55 24.05
N GLU A 17 35.61 3.89 23.80
CA GLU A 17 34.51 3.46 24.66
C GLU A 17 34.18 2.02 24.23
N ASP A 18 34.22 1.09 25.19
CA ASP A 18 33.61 -0.21 24.99
C ASP A 18 32.11 0.04 24.81
N SER A 19 31.67 0.14 23.56
CA SER A 19 30.25 0.18 23.23
C SER A 19 29.67 -1.16 23.65
N GLN A 20 29.22 -1.25 24.90
CA GLN A 20 28.51 -2.42 25.37
C GLN A 20 27.22 -2.53 24.54
N PRO A 21 26.92 -3.73 24.03
CA PRO A 21 25.67 -3.93 23.31
C PRO A 21 24.50 -3.68 24.25
N PHE A 22 23.45 -3.04 23.73
CA PHE A 22 22.21 -2.90 24.46
C PHE A 22 21.45 -4.22 24.42
N VAL A 23 21.21 -4.82 25.58
CA VAL A 23 20.58 -6.14 25.71
C VAL A 23 19.11 -5.98 26.05
N ILE A 24 18.25 -6.58 25.22
CA ILE A 24 16.82 -6.71 25.47
C ILE A 24 16.47 -8.18 25.76
N GLU A 25 15.47 -8.40 26.59
CA GLU A 25 14.91 -9.72 26.89
C GLU A 25 13.49 -9.85 26.34
N VAL A 26 13.22 -10.92 25.59
CA VAL A 26 11.91 -11.23 25.01
C VAL A 26 11.68 -12.73 25.19
N GLU A 27 10.58 -13.12 25.83
CA GLU A 27 10.24 -14.55 26.07
C GLU A 27 11.39 -15.38 26.67
N ASN A 28 12.15 -14.80 27.62
CA ASN A 28 13.34 -15.39 28.27
C ASN A 28 14.55 -15.60 27.33
N LYS A 29 14.60 -14.89 26.21
CA LYS A 29 15.73 -14.88 25.28
C LYS A 29 16.38 -13.50 25.25
N LEU A 30 17.71 -13.49 25.30
CA LEU A 30 18.50 -12.26 25.27
C LEU A 30 18.92 -11.93 23.85
N TYR A 31 18.68 -10.70 23.43
CA TYR A 31 19.10 -10.16 22.15
C TYR A 31 20.04 -8.98 22.35
N SER A 32 21.15 -8.99 21.63
CA SER A 32 22.13 -7.90 21.59
C SER A 32 21.78 -6.96 20.44
N VAL A 33 21.59 -5.67 20.76
CA VAL A 33 21.17 -4.65 19.80
C VAL A 33 22.14 -3.47 19.81
N ASP A 34 22.41 -2.94 18.63
CA ASP A 34 23.21 -1.73 18.46
C ASP A 34 22.36 -0.50 18.85
N LYS A 35 22.70 0.12 19.99
CA LYS A 35 22.03 1.31 20.54
C LYS A 35 22.00 2.46 19.52
N ALA A 36 23.09 2.66 18.76
CA ALA A 36 23.17 3.75 17.79
C ALA A 36 22.22 3.53 16.61
N ARG A 37 22.00 2.28 16.20
CA ARG A 37 21.01 1.96 15.15
C ARG A 37 19.59 2.20 15.63
N LEU A 38 19.22 1.68 16.81
CA LEU A 38 17.89 1.92 17.39
C LEU A 38 17.62 3.42 17.55
N HIS A 39 18.59 4.16 18.08
CA HIS A 39 18.51 5.62 18.25
C HIS A 39 18.25 6.33 16.91
N LYS A 40 18.93 5.91 15.84
CA LYS A 40 18.81 6.53 14.52
C LYS A 40 17.44 6.29 13.86
N VAL A 41 16.88 5.09 13.99
CA VAL A 41 15.72 4.68 13.17
C VAL A 41 14.39 4.65 13.92
N CYS A 42 14.39 4.64 15.25
CA CYS A 42 13.18 4.53 16.06
C CYS A 42 12.98 5.76 16.94
N GLY A 43 11.88 6.48 16.72
CA GLY A 43 11.55 7.68 17.48
C GLY A 43 11.40 7.41 18.98
N THR A 44 10.80 6.29 19.36
CA THR A 44 10.62 5.91 20.78
C THR A 44 11.96 5.68 21.48
N TRP A 45 12.87 4.93 20.86
CA TRP A 45 14.20 4.66 21.40
C TRP A 45 15.08 5.90 21.44
N ASN A 46 15.01 6.75 20.41
CA ASN A 46 15.68 8.04 20.40
C ASN A 46 15.30 8.90 21.62
N ARG A 47 13.99 9.03 21.88
CA ARG A 47 13.47 9.74 23.06
C ARG A 47 13.95 9.11 24.36
N LEU A 48 13.87 7.78 24.47
CA LEU A 48 14.30 7.05 25.66
C LEU A 48 15.78 7.31 25.98
N PHE A 49 16.67 7.13 25.01
CA PHE A 49 18.11 7.27 25.22
C PHE A 49 18.55 8.72 25.45
N ASN A 50 17.86 9.72 24.88
CA ASN A 50 18.18 11.12 25.12
C ASN A 50 17.69 11.60 26.50
N ASN A 51 16.55 11.08 26.98
CA ASN A 51 15.95 11.50 28.26
C ASN A 51 16.46 10.70 29.46
N ALA A 52 17.04 9.53 29.23
CA ALA A 52 17.65 8.68 30.25
C ALA A 52 19.07 8.28 29.80
N PRO A 53 20.04 9.22 29.88
CA PRO A 53 21.41 8.99 29.41
C PRO A 53 22.10 7.84 30.18
N ASP A 54 21.62 7.58 31.39
CA ASP A 54 22.11 6.53 32.28
C ASP A 54 21.74 5.11 31.82
N ILE A 55 20.84 4.94 30.84
CA ILE A 55 20.52 3.62 30.26
C ILE A 55 21.76 3.05 29.57
N GLY A 56 22.22 1.89 30.06
CA GLY A 56 23.49 1.25 29.72
C GLY A 56 24.65 1.57 30.68
N ILE A 57 24.53 2.60 31.53
CA ILE A 57 25.52 2.98 32.56
C ILE A 57 25.08 2.45 33.94
N THR A 58 23.80 2.52 34.28
CA THR A 58 23.24 2.06 35.57
C THR A 58 23.01 0.55 35.66
N GLY A 59 23.31 -0.19 34.59
CA GLY A 59 23.11 -1.64 34.47
C GLY A 59 21.91 -2.02 33.60
N GLU A 60 20.89 -1.17 33.48
CA GLU A 60 19.74 -1.46 32.61
C GLU A 60 20.15 -1.51 31.14
N GLY A 61 19.76 -2.58 30.45
CA GLY A 61 20.19 -2.88 29.09
C GLY A 61 21.56 -3.57 29.01
N THR A 62 22.11 -4.09 30.11
CA THR A 62 23.27 -4.99 30.09
C THR A 62 22.83 -6.45 30.13
N LYS A 63 23.78 -7.39 30.06
CA LYS A 63 23.47 -8.82 30.15
C LYS A 63 22.94 -9.21 31.54
N GLU A 64 23.40 -8.52 32.58
CA GLU A 64 23.01 -8.76 33.97
C GLU A 64 21.65 -8.16 34.30
N PHE A 65 21.28 -7.03 33.66
CA PHE A 65 19.97 -6.41 33.79
C PHE A 65 19.42 -6.03 32.40
N PRO A 66 19.00 -7.02 31.59
CA PRO A 66 18.47 -6.75 30.26
C PRO A 66 17.17 -5.94 30.36
N MET A 67 16.88 -5.14 29.33
CA MET A 67 15.59 -4.46 29.25
C MET A 67 14.50 -5.47 28.87
N ASP A 68 13.61 -5.76 29.80
CA ASP A 68 12.47 -6.66 29.58
C ASP A 68 11.43 -6.02 28.64
N LEU A 69 11.13 -6.75 27.56
CA LEU A 69 10.14 -6.39 26.56
C LEU A 69 8.94 -7.36 26.60
N ALA A 70 8.39 -7.60 27.79
CA ALA A 70 7.27 -8.52 28.04
C ALA A 70 6.02 -8.35 27.16
N SER A 71 5.86 -7.21 26.47
CA SER A 71 4.73 -6.97 25.54
C SER A 71 4.98 -7.47 24.11
N PHE A 72 6.15 -8.05 23.84
CA PHE A 72 6.56 -8.54 22.53
C PHE A 72 6.84 -10.04 22.56
N THR A 73 6.66 -10.68 21.40
CA THR A 73 7.03 -12.08 21.18
C THR A 73 8.33 -12.16 20.37
N GLU A 74 8.98 -13.33 20.38
CA GLU A 74 10.13 -13.57 19.52
C GLU A 74 9.79 -13.41 18.03
N ALA A 75 8.60 -13.86 17.62
CA ALA A 75 8.11 -13.75 16.24
C ALA A 75 8.02 -12.29 15.76
N GLN A 76 7.82 -11.34 16.68
CA GLN A 76 7.79 -9.91 16.39
C GLN A 76 9.19 -9.30 16.33
N ILE A 77 10.03 -9.66 17.29
CA ILE A 77 11.32 -9.00 17.50
C ILE A 77 12.38 -9.51 16.52
N VAL A 78 12.40 -10.81 16.20
CA VAL A 78 13.43 -11.39 15.33
C VAL A 78 13.42 -10.78 13.92
N PRO A 79 12.27 -10.64 13.22
CA PRO A 79 12.21 -9.95 11.94
C PRO A 79 12.68 -8.49 12.01
N PHE A 80 12.29 -7.77 13.07
CA PHE A 80 12.72 -6.39 13.28
C PHE A 80 14.24 -6.28 13.46
N LEU A 81 14.84 -7.11 14.32
CA LEU A 81 16.29 -7.11 14.56
C LEU A 81 17.08 -7.52 13.32
N ARG A 82 16.55 -8.49 12.57
CA ARG A 82 17.08 -8.90 11.27
C ARG A 82 17.13 -7.70 10.32
N TRP A 83 16.01 -6.98 10.16
CA TRP A 83 15.98 -5.77 9.35
C TRP A 83 16.99 -4.74 9.86
N LEU A 84 16.98 -4.43 11.16
CA LEU A 84 17.89 -3.45 11.77
C LEU A 84 19.37 -3.78 11.51
N HIS A 85 19.74 -5.06 11.50
CA HIS A 85 21.09 -5.52 11.25
C HIS A 85 21.52 -5.40 9.78
N TYR A 86 20.60 -5.66 8.83
CA TYR A 86 20.90 -5.75 7.40
C TYR A 86 20.38 -4.56 6.55
N SER A 87 19.79 -3.52 7.16
CA SER A 87 18.97 -2.43 6.57
C SER A 87 19.61 -1.46 5.54
N THR A 88 20.41 -1.95 4.59
CA THR A 88 20.74 -1.18 3.36
C THR A 88 20.48 -1.95 2.06
N ASN A 89 20.05 -3.21 2.13
CA ASN A 89 19.81 -4.02 0.95
C ASN A 89 18.30 -4.07 0.64
N THR A 90 17.94 -3.97 -0.64
CA THR A 90 16.55 -4.08 -1.11
C THR A 90 15.98 -5.45 -0.77
N VAL A 91 14.66 -5.54 -0.55
CA VAL A 91 13.91 -6.78 -0.22
C VAL A 91 14.24 -7.94 -1.18
N SER A 92 14.60 -7.63 -2.42
CA SER A 92 14.83 -8.58 -3.49
C SER A 92 16.26 -9.10 -3.66
N SER A 93 17.28 -8.51 -3.01
CA SER A 93 18.66 -8.71 -3.49
C SER A 93 19.63 -9.54 -2.64
N ARG A 94 19.44 -9.75 -1.33
CA ARG A 94 20.26 -10.70 -0.55
C ARG A 94 19.53 -11.23 0.68
N GLU A 95 19.93 -12.42 1.12
CA GLU A 95 19.60 -12.94 2.45
C GLU A 95 19.78 -11.87 3.54
N PRO A 96 18.93 -11.88 4.57
CA PRO A 96 17.89 -12.88 4.86
C PRO A 96 16.53 -12.59 4.21
N HIS A 97 15.85 -13.64 3.74
CA HIS A 97 14.49 -13.55 3.18
C HIS A 97 13.46 -13.19 4.27
N PHE A 98 12.50 -12.35 3.93
CA PHE A 98 11.34 -12.03 4.78
C PHE A 98 10.09 -12.66 4.19
N SER A 99 9.34 -13.39 5.00
CA SER A 99 7.99 -13.86 4.66
C SER A 99 6.94 -12.75 4.87
N ALA A 100 5.72 -12.95 4.35
CA ALA A 100 4.62 -12.01 4.62
C ALA A 100 4.27 -11.94 6.11
N GLU A 101 4.41 -13.07 6.84
CA GLU A 101 4.24 -13.14 8.28
C GLU A 101 5.32 -12.34 9.01
N ASP A 102 6.60 -12.51 8.64
CA ASP A 102 7.72 -11.73 9.21
C ASP A 102 7.48 -10.22 9.07
N LEU A 103 7.05 -9.76 7.88
CA LEU A 103 6.77 -8.34 7.63
C LEU A 103 5.55 -7.83 8.41
N THR A 104 4.55 -8.68 8.59
CA THR A 104 3.34 -8.36 9.37
C THR A 104 3.65 -8.22 10.85
N GLU A 105 4.44 -9.14 11.41
CA GLU A 105 4.88 -9.08 12.81
C GLU A 105 5.84 -7.91 13.04
N MET A 106 6.75 -7.65 12.08
CA MET A 106 7.64 -6.50 12.12
C MET A 106 6.89 -5.16 12.09
N LEU A 107 5.81 -5.05 11.31
CA LEU A 107 4.98 -3.83 11.26
C LEU A 107 4.43 -3.43 12.63
N TYR A 108 4.10 -4.42 13.48
CA TYR A 108 3.68 -4.16 14.85
C TYR A 108 4.77 -3.46 15.65
N VAL A 109 5.99 -4.02 15.65
CA VAL A 109 7.15 -3.43 16.33
C VAL A 109 7.44 -2.03 15.79
N CYS A 110 7.47 -1.85 14.47
CA CYS A 110 7.72 -0.55 13.85
C CYS A 110 6.65 0.49 14.20
N GLY A 111 5.39 0.09 14.35
CA GLY A 111 4.31 0.96 14.80
C GLY A 111 4.49 1.40 16.26
N VAL A 112 4.77 0.48 17.17
CA VAL A 112 4.96 0.78 18.60
C VAL A 112 6.22 1.62 18.86
N TRP A 113 7.30 1.34 18.12
CA TRP A 113 8.59 2.02 18.29
C TRP A 113 8.77 3.26 17.43
N ASP A 114 7.74 3.69 16.71
CA ASP A 114 7.75 4.90 15.88
C ASP A 114 8.90 4.86 14.85
N CYS A 115 8.93 3.77 14.07
CA CYS A 115 9.99 3.44 13.12
C CYS A 115 9.49 3.54 11.67
N GLU A 116 9.44 4.77 11.14
CA GLU A 116 8.87 5.02 9.80
C GLU A 116 9.62 4.28 8.69
N ALA A 117 10.95 4.27 8.71
CA ALA A 117 11.75 3.54 7.74
C ALA A 117 11.44 2.03 7.74
N GLY A 118 11.18 1.47 8.92
CA GLY A 118 10.78 0.07 9.06
C GLY A 118 9.37 -0.19 8.54
N ARG A 119 8.42 0.72 8.77
CA ARG A 119 7.07 0.65 8.19
C ARG A 119 7.11 0.64 6.67
N THR A 120 7.81 1.61 6.07
CA THR A 120 7.97 1.69 4.61
C THR A 120 8.58 0.42 4.05
N PHE A 121 9.66 -0.09 4.66
CA PHE A 121 10.29 -1.35 4.26
C PHE A 121 9.31 -2.52 4.28
N CYS A 122 8.48 -2.62 5.32
CA CYS A 122 7.51 -3.71 5.42
C CYS A 122 6.45 -3.64 4.32
N PHE A 123 5.90 -2.47 4.03
CA PHE A 123 4.90 -2.32 2.96
C PHE A 123 5.49 -2.55 1.56
N GLU A 124 6.70 -2.04 1.29
CA GLU A 124 7.42 -2.34 0.05
C GLU A 124 7.71 -3.84 -0.08
N GLY A 125 8.03 -4.51 1.04
CA GLY A 125 8.22 -5.94 1.08
C GLY A 125 6.94 -6.71 0.79
N LEU A 126 5.81 -6.28 1.35
CA LEU A 126 4.49 -6.89 1.08
C LEU A 126 4.08 -6.72 -0.40
N ILE A 127 4.40 -5.59 -1.04
CA ILE A 127 4.25 -5.43 -2.50
C ILE A 127 5.17 -6.41 -3.25
N SER A 128 6.44 -6.46 -2.87
CA SER A 128 7.46 -7.27 -3.55
C SER A 128 7.13 -8.77 -3.51
N LEU A 129 6.50 -9.23 -2.42
CA LEU A 129 5.99 -10.58 -2.24
C LEU A 129 4.64 -10.83 -2.96
N GLN A 130 4.11 -9.84 -3.69
CA GLN A 130 2.83 -9.89 -4.40
C GLN A 130 1.66 -10.31 -3.49
N THR A 131 1.66 -9.85 -2.25
CA THR A 131 0.59 -10.16 -1.30
C THR A 131 -0.75 -9.56 -1.73
N SER A 132 -1.84 -10.21 -1.31
CA SER A 132 -3.20 -9.74 -1.59
C SER A 132 -3.36 -8.27 -1.19
N PRO A 133 -3.98 -7.44 -2.04
CA PRO A 133 -4.26 -6.05 -1.68
C PRO A 133 -5.19 -5.96 -0.46
N VAL A 134 -6.00 -6.98 -0.18
CA VAL A 134 -6.83 -7.05 1.05
C VAL A 134 -5.94 -7.11 2.29
N LEU A 135 -4.90 -7.95 2.29
CA LEU A 135 -3.93 -8.03 3.39
C LEU A 135 -3.20 -6.70 3.57
N ARG A 136 -2.74 -6.08 2.48
CA ARG A 136 -2.05 -4.77 2.53
C ARG A 136 -2.96 -3.69 3.09
N LEU A 137 -4.24 -3.67 2.73
CA LEU A 137 -5.20 -2.71 3.28
C LEU A 137 -5.46 -2.96 4.77
N ARG A 138 -5.62 -4.24 5.17
CA ARG A 138 -5.76 -4.64 6.58
C ARG A 138 -4.58 -4.12 7.39
N MET A 139 -3.36 -4.30 6.91
CA MET A 139 -2.15 -3.82 7.56
C MET A 139 -2.07 -2.29 7.60
N ALA A 140 -2.39 -1.60 6.50
CA ALA A 140 -2.43 -0.13 6.46
C ALA A 140 -3.42 0.43 7.48
N CYS A 141 -4.60 -0.18 7.61
CA CYS A 141 -5.62 0.20 8.59
C CYS A 141 -5.17 -0.08 10.03
N LYS A 142 -4.71 -1.31 10.31
CA LYS A 142 -4.27 -1.76 11.64
C LYS A 142 -3.10 -0.93 12.18
N HIS A 143 -2.14 -0.58 11.34
CA HIS A 143 -0.93 0.15 11.72
C HIS A 143 -0.99 1.66 11.43
N ARG A 144 -2.19 2.18 11.07
CA ARG A 144 -2.45 3.60 10.79
C ARG A 144 -1.49 4.22 9.78
N HIS A 145 -1.18 3.49 8.70
CA HIS A 145 -0.29 3.98 7.64
C HIS A 145 -1.11 4.59 6.49
N GLU A 146 -1.46 5.88 6.63
CA GLU A 146 -2.40 6.57 5.73
C GLU A 146 -1.98 6.56 4.26
N ALA A 147 -0.69 6.76 3.97
CA ALA A 147 -0.14 6.84 2.61
C ALA A 147 -0.46 5.60 1.75
N TRP A 148 -0.71 4.45 2.40
CA TRP A 148 -0.96 3.17 1.73
C TRP A 148 -2.44 2.85 1.56
N ILE A 149 -3.35 3.55 2.22
CA ILE A 149 -4.79 3.24 2.14
C ILE A 149 -5.32 3.48 0.74
N ARG A 150 -5.12 4.69 0.20
CA ARG A 150 -5.69 5.06 -1.12
C ARG A 150 -5.17 4.17 -2.26
N PRO A 151 -3.85 3.94 -2.42
CA PRO A 151 -3.36 3.06 -3.48
C PRO A 151 -3.96 1.65 -3.40
N THR A 152 -4.05 1.08 -2.19
CA THR A 152 -4.58 -0.28 -2.02
C THR A 152 -6.10 -0.35 -2.23
N VAL A 153 -6.86 0.68 -1.83
CA VAL A 153 -8.31 0.76 -2.15
C VAL A 153 -8.53 0.77 -3.67
N ILE A 154 -7.74 1.54 -4.42
CA ILE A 154 -7.81 1.58 -5.88
C ILE A 154 -7.55 0.19 -6.47
N GLU A 155 -6.49 -0.47 -5.99
CA GLU A 155 -6.11 -1.82 -6.45
C GLU A 155 -7.23 -2.84 -6.20
N ILE A 156 -7.86 -2.83 -5.01
CA ILE A 156 -8.99 -3.73 -4.70
C ILE A 156 -10.21 -3.43 -5.60
N ILE A 157 -10.53 -2.16 -5.82
CA ILE A 157 -11.65 -1.76 -6.68
C ILE A 157 -11.42 -2.23 -8.12
N GLN A 158 -10.18 -2.12 -8.61
CA GLN A 158 -9.78 -2.52 -9.96
C GLN A 158 -9.61 -4.03 -10.12
N SER A 159 -9.31 -4.76 -9.03
CA SER A 159 -9.14 -6.21 -9.07
C SER A 159 -10.43 -6.93 -9.52
N GLU A 160 -10.29 -7.99 -10.31
CA GLU A 160 -11.43 -8.81 -10.76
C GLU A 160 -12.09 -9.58 -9.60
N ILE A 161 -11.34 -9.81 -8.53
CA ILE A 161 -11.61 -10.84 -7.55
C ILE A 161 -11.88 -10.20 -6.19
N LEU A 162 -13.15 -9.98 -5.86
CA LEU A 162 -13.57 -9.91 -4.45
C LEU A 162 -14.01 -11.29 -3.90
N GLY A 163 -14.06 -12.33 -4.75
CA GLY A 163 -14.74 -13.60 -4.40
C GLY A 163 -14.11 -14.89 -4.93
N ALA A 164 -12.85 -14.88 -5.36
CA ALA A 164 -12.12 -16.06 -5.85
C ALA A 164 -10.69 -16.18 -5.31
N GLU A 165 -10.25 -15.26 -4.43
CA GLU A 165 -9.16 -15.59 -3.52
C GLU A 165 -9.74 -16.70 -2.64
N SER A 166 -9.16 -17.89 -2.76
CA SER A 166 -9.59 -19.12 -2.09
C SER A 166 -10.03 -18.84 -0.66
N ASP A 167 -11.11 -19.50 -0.25
CA ASP A 167 -11.80 -19.51 1.06
C ASP A 167 -10.92 -19.59 2.34
N THR A 168 -9.60 -19.43 2.27
CA THR A 168 -8.64 -19.68 3.33
C THR A 168 -8.14 -18.44 4.07
N GLU A 169 -8.25 -17.21 3.55
CA GLU A 169 -7.59 -16.03 4.19
C GLU A 169 -8.49 -14.86 4.63
N ILE A 170 -9.69 -14.71 4.08
CA ILE A 170 -10.62 -13.66 4.53
C ILE A 170 -11.53 -14.26 5.60
N LYS A 171 -11.19 -13.99 6.86
CA LYS A 171 -12.13 -14.22 7.97
C LYS A 171 -13.15 -13.09 7.91
N TRP A 172 -14.20 -13.29 7.13
CA TRP A 172 -15.24 -12.28 6.90
C TRP A 172 -15.79 -11.64 8.18
N SER A 173 -15.77 -12.34 9.32
CA SER A 173 -16.16 -11.77 10.63
C SER A 173 -15.27 -10.61 11.07
N ASP A 174 -13.95 -10.73 10.86
CA ASP A 174 -12.95 -9.81 11.38
C ASP A 174 -12.61 -8.73 10.33
N ASP A 175 -12.76 -9.10 9.04
CA ASP A 175 -12.35 -8.26 7.91
C ASP A 175 -13.45 -7.33 7.38
N TRP A 176 -14.71 -7.60 7.73
CA TRP A 176 -15.84 -6.81 7.24
C TRP A 176 -15.72 -5.31 7.57
N MET A 177 -15.13 -4.97 8.72
CA MET A 177 -15.02 -3.58 9.17
C MET A 177 -14.24 -2.68 8.21
N PHE A 178 -13.15 -3.17 7.61
CA PHE A 178 -12.39 -2.40 6.62
C PHE A 178 -12.81 -2.71 5.18
N MET A 179 -13.40 -3.87 4.90
CA MET A 179 -13.86 -4.18 3.54
C MET A 179 -15.17 -3.48 3.17
N ALA A 180 -16.07 -3.22 4.13
CA ALA A 180 -17.38 -2.65 3.83
C ALA A 180 -17.32 -1.32 3.03
N PRO A 181 -16.51 -0.30 3.39
CA PRO A 181 -16.40 0.92 2.60
C PRO A 181 -15.87 0.69 1.18
N VAL A 182 -14.97 -0.29 1.01
CA VAL A 182 -14.36 -0.61 -0.29
C VAL A 182 -15.35 -1.33 -1.20
N ILE A 183 -16.12 -2.27 -0.64
CA ILE A 183 -17.20 -2.97 -1.36
C ILE A 183 -18.28 -1.97 -1.79
N GLU A 184 -18.70 -1.09 -0.88
CA GLU A 184 -19.67 -0.04 -1.18
C GLU A 184 -19.18 0.90 -2.29
N ALA A 185 -17.90 1.31 -2.24
CA ALA A 185 -17.29 2.09 -3.31
C ALA A 185 -17.27 1.35 -4.65
N LYS A 186 -16.89 0.06 -4.65
CA LYS A 186 -16.87 -0.74 -5.88
C LYS A 186 -18.26 -0.89 -6.49
N LEU A 187 -19.27 -1.17 -5.68
CA LEU A 187 -20.66 -1.23 -6.12
C LEU A 187 -21.14 0.12 -6.65
N SER A 188 -20.80 1.22 -5.96
CA SER A 188 -21.16 2.58 -6.36
C SER A 188 -20.53 2.98 -7.69
N ILE A 189 -19.24 2.66 -7.90
CA ILE A 189 -18.55 2.88 -9.18
C ILE A 189 -19.22 2.07 -10.28
N HIS A 190 -19.53 0.80 -10.03
CA HIS A 190 -20.19 -0.04 -11.02
C HIS A 190 -21.61 0.48 -11.36
N HIS A 191 -22.38 0.96 -10.38
CA HIS A 191 -23.66 1.61 -10.61
C HIS A 191 -23.51 2.91 -11.41
N ALA A 192 -22.53 3.75 -11.06
CA ALA A 192 -22.24 4.98 -11.79
C ALA A 192 -21.88 4.67 -13.25
N ARG A 193 -20.98 3.69 -13.48
CA ARG A 193 -20.59 3.21 -14.81
C ARG A 193 -21.77 2.73 -15.63
N ARG A 194 -22.64 1.90 -15.04
CA ARG A 194 -23.85 1.40 -15.74
C ARG A 194 -24.80 2.55 -16.10
N ARG A 195 -25.03 3.48 -15.19
CA ARG A 195 -25.92 4.64 -15.44
C ARG A 195 -25.38 5.52 -16.57
N LEU A 196 -24.08 5.83 -16.51
CA LEU A 196 -23.43 6.75 -17.46
C LEU A 196 -23.14 6.09 -18.81
N GLY A 197 -22.88 4.78 -18.82
CA GLY A 197 -22.63 3.99 -20.03
C GLY A 197 -23.87 3.43 -20.72
N ALA A 198 -25.06 3.52 -20.09
CA ALA A 198 -26.31 3.05 -20.68
C ALA A 198 -26.81 3.94 -21.82
N GLN A 199 -26.46 5.24 -21.80
CA GLN A 199 -26.92 6.19 -22.79
C GLN A 199 -25.74 6.78 -23.58
N PRO A 200 -25.70 6.61 -24.92
CA PRO A 200 -24.70 7.27 -25.73
C PRO A 200 -24.84 8.78 -25.65
N ILE A 201 -23.70 9.47 -25.75
CA ILE A 201 -23.70 10.92 -25.92
C ILE A 201 -24.37 11.29 -27.25
N MET A 202 -25.07 12.41 -27.30
CA MET A 202 -25.61 12.91 -28.56
C MET A 202 -24.45 13.41 -29.44
N VAL A 203 -24.42 12.98 -30.70
CA VAL A 203 -23.39 13.41 -31.66
C VAL A 203 -23.71 14.82 -32.15
N PRO A 204 -22.85 15.83 -31.91
CA PRO A 204 -23.05 17.14 -32.51
C PRO A 204 -22.89 17.04 -34.04
N HIS A 205 -23.97 17.32 -34.79
CA HIS A 205 -23.96 17.24 -36.24
C HIS A 205 -23.18 18.41 -36.86
N SER A 206 -22.34 18.13 -37.85
CA SER A 206 -21.81 19.17 -38.73
C SER A 206 -22.84 19.56 -39.79
N GLN A 207 -22.66 20.72 -40.41
CA GLN A 207 -23.62 21.29 -41.36
C GLN A 207 -23.87 20.38 -42.57
N ASP A 208 -22.88 19.57 -42.97
CA ASP A 208 -22.94 18.65 -44.11
C ASP A 208 -23.30 17.19 -43.72
N CYS A 209 -23.56 16.94 -42.44
CA CYS A 209 -23.77 15.60 -41.89
C CYS A 209 -25.22 15.14 -42.11
N LYS A 210 -25.43 14.03 -42.85
CA LYS A 210 -26.73 13.32 -42.85
C LYS A 210 -26.93 12.68 -41.48
N SER A 211 -27.58 13.43 -40.59
CA SER A 211 -27.65 13.19 -39.14
C SER A 211 -28.01 11.76 -38.73
N GLN A 212 -28.93 11.12 -39.46
CA GLN A 212 -29.45 9.79 -39.13
C GLN A 212 -28.40 8.67 -39.22
N PHE A 213 -27.48 8.70 -40.20
CA PHE A 213 -26.49 7.64 -40.38
C PHE A 213 -25.37 7.73 -39.34
N CYS A 214 -24.90 8.94 -39.03
CA CYS A 214 -23.85 9.15 -38.04
C CYS A 214 -24.34 8.80 -36.63
N GLN A 215 -25.58 9.17 -36.28
CA GLN A 215 -26.16 8.82 -34.97
C GLN A 215 -26.36 7.31 -34.83
N SER A 216 -26.93 6.65 -35.86
CA SER A 216 -27.18 5.20 -35.81
C SER A 216 -25.88 4.41 -35.63
N TRP A 217 -24.83 4.80 -36.35
CA TRP A 217 -23.52 4.17 -36.19
C TRP A 217 -22.94 4.44 -34.79
N TRP A 218 -23.03 5.67 -34.29
CA TRP A 218 -22.52 6.02 -32.98
C TRP A 218 -23.21 5.22 -31.87
N ASP A 219 -24.53 5.07 -31.95
CA ASP A 219 -25.32 4.29 -30.99
C ASP A 219 -24.94 2.80 -31.03
N GLU A 220 -24.72 2.22 -32.21
CA GLU A 220 -24.29 0.83 -32.37
C GLU A 220 -22.86 0.62 -31.84
N ALA A 221 -21.93 1.53 -32.17
CA ALA A 221 -20.56 1.50 -31.68
C ALA A 221 -20.52 1.66 -30.15
N TRP A 222 -21.33 2.57 -29.59
CA TRP A 222 -21.45 2.76 -28.15
C TRP A 222 -21.96 1.49 -27.46
N ARG A 223 -23.05 0.90 -27.95
CA ARG A 223 -23.60 -0.32 -27.35
C ARG A 223 -22.61 -1.47 -27.37
N SER A 224 -21.96 -1.70 -28.50
CA SER A 224 -21.04 -2.84 -28.69
C SER A 224 -19.70 -2.65 -27.98
N ARG A 225 -19.17 -1.42 -27.94
CA ARG A 225 -17.81 -1.15 -27.44
C ARG A 225 -17.77 -0.53 -26.04
N ILE A 226 -18.83 0.13 -25.61
CA ILE A 226 -18.91 0.77 -24.29
C ILE A 226 -19.89 0.01 -23.41
N THR A 227 -21.18 -0.01 -23.76
CA THR A 227 -22.21 -0.62 -22.91
C THR A 227 -21.94 -2.10 -22.67
N ALA A 228 -21.75 -2.93 -23.70
CA ALA A 228 -21.55 -4.36 -23.50
C ALA A 228 -20.32 -4.69 -22.63
N PRO A 229 -19.13 -4.07 -22.84
CA PRO A 229 -17.99 -4.28 -21.96
C PRO A 229 -18.17 -3.76 -20.52
N LEU A 230 -18.88 -2.65 -20.31
CA LEU A 230 -19.15 -2.12 -18.97
C LEU A 230 -20.01 -3.05 -18.11
N PHE A 231 -20.87 -3.85 -18.73
CA PHE A 231 -21.78 -4.77 -18.04
C PHE A 231 -21.16 -6.17 -17.83
N ARG A 232 -19.91 -6.39 -18.25
CA ARG A 232 -19.21 -7.63 -17.96
C ARG A 232 -18.96 -7.76 -16.46
N LEU A 233 -19.14 -8.98 -15.94
CA LEU A 233 -18.81 -9.30 -14.56
C LEU A 233 -17.29 -9.26 -14.31
N MET A 234 -16.52 -9.66 -15.33
CA MET A 234 -15.06 -9.69 -15.30
C MET A 234 -14.52 -8.57 -16.20
N ASN A 235 -13.56 -7.79 -15.70
CA ASN A 235 -12.89 -6.71 -16.44
C ASN A 235 -13.83 -5.71 -17.11
N PRO A 236 -14.71 -5.03 -16.35
CA PRO A 236 -15.46 -3.92 -16.92
C PRO A 236 -14.49 -2.82 -17.33
N ILE A 237 -14.64 -2.30 -18.55
CA ILE A 237 -13.81 -1.18 -19.03
C ILE A 237 -13.98 0.04 -18.12
N SER A 238 -12.95 0.90 -18.06
CA SER A 238 -13.12 2.21 -17.44
C SER A 238 -13.88 3.12 -18.39
N LEU A 239 -14.85 3.89 -17.87
CA LEU A 239 -15.53 4.90 -18.67
C LEU A 239 -14.57 6.02 -19.14
N ALA A 240 -13.47 6.23 -18.42
CA ALA A 240 -12.41 7.16 -18.85
C ALA A 240 -11.70 6.69 -20.13
N GLU A 241 -11.76 5.40 -20.48
CA GLU A 241 -11.17 4.83 -21.69
C GLU A 241 -12.12 4.95 -22.90
N ALA A 242 -13.37 5.37 -22.69
CA ALA A 242 -14.37 5.46 -23.75
C ALA A 242 -13.92 6.28 -24.98
N PRO A 243 -13.23 7.44 -24.85
CA PRO A 243 -12.71 8.16 -26.02
C PRO A 243 -11.75 7.32 -26.87
N VAL A 244 -10.86 6.56 -26.23
CA VAL A 244 -9.89 5.69 -26.91
C VAL A 244 -10.62 4.54 -27.58
N THR A 245 -11.55 3.89 -26.88
CA THR A 245 -12.37 2.80 -27.41
C THR A 245 -13.26 3.22 -28.59
N MET A 246 -13.76 4.45 -28.57
CA MET A 246 -14.58 5.03 -29.64
C MET A 246 -13.78 5.69 -30.77
N SER A 247 -12.45 5.75 -30.67
CA SER A 247 -11.59 6.46 -31.62
C SER A 247 -11.51 5.80 -33.01
N ALA A 248 -11.83 4.51 -33.13
CA ALA A 248 -11.66 3.79 -34.39
C ALA A 248 -12.54 4.38 -35.50
N LYS A 249 -11.92 4.64 -36.67
CA LYS A 249 -12.59 5.20 -37.85
C LYS A 249 -13.63 4.23 -38.41
N HIS A 250 -14.66 4.79 -39.01
CA HIS A 250 -15.68 4.03 -39.71
C HIS A 250 -16.08 4.73 -41.01
N ILE A 251 -16.41 3.92 -42.02
CA ILE A 251 -16.67 4.39 -43.39
C ILE A 251 -17.95 5.24 -43.47
N THR A 252 -18.94 4.97 -42.59
CA THR A 252 -20.26 5.62 -42.66
C THR A 252 -20.39 6.88 -41.80
N MET A 253 -19.47 7.14 -40.87
CA MET A 253 -19.54 8.33 -40.01
C MET A 253 -18.69 9.45 -40.63
N HIS A 254 -19.29 10.63 -40.78
CA HIS A 254 -18.55 11.80 -41.21
C HIS A 254 -17.46 12.13 -40.17
N GLU A 255 -16.23 12.38 -40.63
CA GLU A 255 -15.07 12.56 -39.76
C GLU A 255 -15.26 13.72 -38.78
N GLU A 256 -15.89 14.82 -39.21
CA GLU A 256 -16.18 15.96 -38.34
C GLU A 256 -17.19 15.62 -37.24
N CYS A 257 -18.27 14.89 -37.58
CA CYS A 257 -19.24 14.39 -36.60
C CYS A 257 -18.54 13.46 -35.58
N ARG A 258 -17.57 12.65 -36.02
CA ARG A 258 -16.74 11.80 -35.15
C ARG A 258 -15.87 12.61 -34.20
N LEU A 259 -15.14 13.60 -34.72
CA LEU A 259 -14.25 14.45 -33.93
C LEU A 259 -15.05 15.26 -32.89
N ASN A 260 -16.22 15.79 -33.25
CA ASN A 260 -17.10 16.49 -32.33
C ASN A 260 -17.61 15.57 -31.21
N ALA A 261 -18.03 14.35 -31.56
CA ALA A 261 -18.45 13.35 -30.57
C ALA A 261 -17.29 12.96 -29.65
N LEU A 262 -16.10 12.74 -30.18
CA LEU A 262 -14.91 12.43 -29.37
C LEU A 262 -14.51 13.59 -28.47
N ALA A 263 -14.62 14.84 -28.92
CA ALA A 263 -14.36 16.01 -28.08
C ALA A 263 -15.33 16.05 -26.88
N ALA A 264 -16.63 15.88 -27.13
CA ALA A 264 -17.64 15.80 -26.07
C ALA A 264 -17.40 14.60 -25.13
N LEU A 265 -17.01 13.44 -25.68
CA LEU A 265 -16.70 12.24 -24.90
C LEU A 265 -15.47 12.44 -24.01
N ASN A 266 -14.45 13.18 -24.46
CA ASN A 266 -13.28 13.50 -23.65
C ASN A 266 -13.64 14.37 -22.44
N THR A 267 -14.54 15.35 -22.60
CA THR A 267 -15.05 16.14 -21.47
C THR A 267 -15.79 15.25 -20.48
N MET A 268 -16.69 14.38 -20.97
CA MET A 268 -17.41 13.45 -20.10
C MET A 268 -16.51 12.42 -19.43
N ALA A 269 -15.44 11.97 -20.09
CA ALA A 269 -14.45 11.07 -19.50
C ALA A 269 -13.78 11.67 -18.25
N GLN A 270 -13.52 12.98 -18.24
CA GLN A 270 -13.00 13.68 -17.07
C GLN A 270 -14.03 13.74 -15.94
N GLU A 271 -15.30 13.98 -16.26
CA GLU A 271 -16.39 13.93 -15.28
C GLU A 271 -16.53 12.53 -14.68
N PHE A 272 -16.43 11.48 -15.50
CA PHE A 272 -16.47 10.09 -15.04
C PHE A 272 -15.33 9.79 -14.07
N GLN A 273 -14.11 10.20 -14.42
CA GLN A 273 -12.96 10.02 -13.53
C GLN A 273 -13.11 10.82 -12.23
N THR A 274 -13.72 12.00 -12.28
CA THR A 274 -14.03 12.80 -11.08
C THR A 274 -15.01 12.06 -10.17
N VAL A 275 -16.10 11.53 -10.71
CA VAL A 275 -17.09 10.74 -9.95
C VAL A 275 -16.46 9.50 -9.31
N GLU A 276 -15.64 8.75 -10.06
CA GLU A 276 -14.93 7.58 -9.49
C GLU A 276 -13.97 7.98 -8.38
N ASN A 277 -13.20 9.05 -8.57
CA ASN A 277 -12.28 9.58 -7.57
C ASN A 277 -12.98 10.06 -6.30
N GLU A 278 -14.16 10.67 -6.41
CA GLU A 278 -14.98 11.08 -5.27
C GLU A 278 -15.49 9.87 -4.48
N ILE A 279 -15.92 8.81 -5.17
CA ILE A 279 -16.36 7.57 -4.52
C ILE A 279 -15.18 6.91 -3.79
N ILE A 280 -14.01 6.83 -4.42
CA ILE A 280 -12.78 6.32 -3.80
C ILE A 280 -12.40 7.17 -2.59
N ALA A 281 -12.43 8.50 -2.71
CA ALA A 281 -12.12 9.40 -1.61
C ALA A 281 -13.05 9.17 -0.42
N LYS A 282 -14.36 9.02 -0.64
CA LYS A 282 -15.32 8.69 0.43
C LYS A 282 -15.00 7.37 1.14
N ALA A 283 -14.59 6.34 0.40
CA ALA A 283 -14.16 5.08 1.03
C ALA A 283 -12.89 5.25 1.86
N VAL A 284 -11.90 5.97 1.34
CA VAL A 284 -10.65 6.27 2.06
C VAL A 284 -10.93 7.05 3.35
N GLU A 285 -11.75 8.10 3.29
CA GLU A 285 -12.14 8.90 4.47
C GLU A 285 -12.92 8.07 5.49
N SER A 286 -13.83 7.21 5.04
CA SER A 286 -14.56 6.27 5.90
C SER A 286 -13.59 5.33 6.65
N LEU A 287 -12.55 4.84 5.97
CA LEU A 287 -11.51 4.02 6.59
C LEU A 287 -10.68 4.82 7.60
N LYS A 288 -10.20 6.01 7.22
CA LYS A 288 -9.44 6.88 8.12
C LYS A 288 -10.20 7.17 9.41
N LEU A 289 -11.47 7.56 9.29
CA LEU A 289 -12.35 7.86 10.42
C LEU A 289 -12.52 6.63 11.34
N ARG A 290 -12.78 5.45 10.77
CA ARG A 290 -12.98 4.20 11.55
C ARG A 290 -11.74 3.80 12.35
N TYR A 291 -10.55 4.07 11.82
CA TYR A 291 -9.28 3.67 12.44
C TYR A 291 -8.61 4.82 13.22
N GLY A 292 -9.29 5.94 13.41
CA GLY A 292 -8.81 7.07 14.20
C GLY A 292 -7.57 7.73 13.60
N MET A 293 -7.51 7.80 12.27
CA MET A 293 -6.45 8.48 11.53
C MET A 293 -6.83 9.94 11.32
N SER A 294 -5.85 10.83 11.22
CA SER A 294 -6.09 12.25 10.98
C SER A 294 -6.75 12.47 9.62
N THR A 295 -7.81 13.29 9.59
CA THR A 295 -8.44 13.80 8.36
C THR A 295 -7.71 15.03 7.85
#